data_AF-A0A9D7WWV1-F1
#
_entry.id   AF-A0A9D7WWV1-F1
#
_cell.length_a   1.000
_cell.length_b   1.000
_cell.length_c   1.000
_cell.angle_alpha   90.00
_cell.angle_beta   90.00
_cell.angle_gamma   90.00
#
_symmetry.space_group_name_H-M   'P 1'
#
loop_
_entity.id
_entity.type
_entity.pdbx_description
1 polymer ?
#
loop_
_entity_poly.entity_id
_entity_poly.type
_entity_poly.pdbx_seq_one_letter_code
_entity_poly.pdbx_strand_id
1 'polypeptide(L)' 'MESLASVFLSAFLAATILPFSSEIVLTAFYAAGGGAAVTLWLVASAGNVLGAMVNWGLGRYALHW' A
#
# COMPACT_ATOMS: atom_id res chain seq x y z
N MET A 1 -7.21 3.47 15.54
CA MET A 1 -7.58 2.32 14.69
C MET A 1 -6.31 1.85 14.01
N GLU A 2 -5.46 1.12 14.74
CA GLU A 2 -4.20 0.59 14.21
C GLU A 2 -4.48 -0.86 13.80
N SER A 3 -4.59 -1.17 12.49
CA SER A 3 -4.90 -2.54 12.02
C SER A 3 -4.16 -2.86 10.72
N LEU A 4 -3.98 -4.16 10.41
CA LEU A 4 -3.37 -4.59 9.14
C LEU A 4 -4.09 -4.00 7.91
N ALA A 5 -5.39 -3.70 8.04
CA ALA A 5 -6.15 -3.03 6.99
C ALA A 5 -5.66 -1.59 6.73
N SER A 6 -5.21 -0.84 7.73
CA SER A 6 -4.65 0.51 7.51
C SER A 6 -3.30 0.44 6.80
N VAL A 7 -2.47 -0.56 7.11
CA VAL A 7 -1.20 -0.81 6.40
C VAL A 7 -1.46 -1.21 4.95
N PHE A 8 -2.43 -2.09 4.71
CA PHE A 8 -2.84 -2.47 3.35
C PHE A 8 -3.37 -1.27 2.56
N LEU A 9 -4.32 -0.52 3.13
CA LEU A 9 -4.98 0.59 2.44
C LEU A 9 -3.98 1.71 2.13
N SER A 10 -3.09 2.02 3.08
CA SER A 10 -2.06 3.04 2.90
C SER A 10 -1.06 2.65 1.80
N ALA A 11 -0.61 1.39 1.76
CA ALA A 11 0.24 0.86 0.70
C ALA A 11 -0.45 0.81 -0.68
N PHE A 12 -1.71 0.38 -0.71
CA PHE A 12 -2.51 0.37 -1.93
C PHE A 12 -2.67 1.77 -2.51
N LEU A 13 -3.09 2.74 -1.68
CA LEU A 13 -3.27 4.12 -2.12
C LEU A 13 -1.95 4.77 -2.53
N ALA A 14 -0.86 4.55 -1.79
CA ALA A 14 0.49 5.03 -2.14
C ALA A 14 0.95 4.53 -3.52
N ALA A 15 0.63 3.28 -3.86
CA ALA A 15 1.04 2.66 -5.12
C ALA A 15 0.14 3.01 -6.32
N THR A 16 -0.87 3.87 -6.14
CA THR A 16 -1.69 4.39 -7.25
C THR A 16 -1.13 5.72 -7.78
N ILE A 17 -1.97 6.66 -8.21
CA ILE A 17 -1.56 7.98 -8.72
C ILE A 17 -1.40 9.00 -7.58
N LEU A 18 -1.84 8.68 -6.36
CA LEU A 18 -1.83 9.60 -5.23
C LEU A 18 -0.40 9.81 -4.68
N PRO A 19 0.03 11.07 -4.44
CA PRO A 19 1.32 11.34 -3.80
C PRO A 19 1.21 11.08 -2.29
N PHE A 20 1.50 9.85 -1.88
CA PHE A 20 1.39 9.42 -0.49
C PHE A 20 2.53 8.45 -0.10
N SER A 21 2.97 8.45 1.16
CA SER A 21 4.02 7.55 1.66
C SER A 21 3.44 6.50 2.61
N SER A 22 3.42 5.24 2.19
CA SER A 22 2.99 4.12 3.02
C SER A 22 4.01 3.69 4.09
N GLU A 23 5.29 4.08 3.94
CA GLU A 23 6.32 3.77 4.93
C GLU A 23 6.07 4.43 6.27
N ILE A 24 5.48 5.62 6.29
CA ILE A 24 5.13 6.31 7.55
C ILE A 24 4.09 5.48 8.32
N VAL A 25 3.06 4.98 7.64
CA VAL A 25 2.00 4.17 8.27
C VAL A 25 2.53 2.81 8.73
N LEU A 26 3.36 2.15 7.92
CA LEU A 26 3.96 0.87 8.27
C LEU A 26 4.92 0.99 9.47
N THR A 27 5.78 2.01 9.48
CA THR A 27 6.73 2.23 10.58
C THR A 27 6.05 2.68 11.87
N ALA A 28 5.02 3.53 11.79
CA ALA A 28 4.20 3.89 12.94
C ALA A 28 3.54 2.65 13.58
N PHE A 29 2.95 1.78 12.76
CA PHE A 29 2.31 0.56 13.27
C PHE A 29 3.30 -0.44 13.87
N TYR A 30 4.47 -0.61 13.24
CA TYR A 30 5.55 -1.45 13.79
C TYR A 30 6.07 -0.88 15.12
N ALA A 31 6.29 0.43 15.20
CA ALA A 31 6.72 1.11 16.42
C ALA A 31 5.69 1.04 17.56
N ALA A 32 4.40 0.97 17.23
CA ALA A 32 3.31 0.75 18.18
C ALA A 32 3.19 -0.70 18.68
N GLY A 33 4.08 -1.61 18.24
CA GLY A 33 4.04 -3.03 18.60
C GLY A 33 2.92 -3.81 17.92
N GLY A 34 2.38 -3.29 16.80
CA GLY A 34 1.16 -3.81 16.18
C GLY A 34 1.31 -5.17 15.48
N GLY A 35 2.52 -5.69 15.31
CA GLY A 35 2.72 -7.03 14.75
C GLY A 35 4.16 -7.33 14.32
N ALA A 36 4.40 -8.57 13.90
CA ALA A 36 5.69 -8.98 13.36
C ALA A 36 6.00 -8.23 12.05
N ALA A 37 7.25 -7.77 11.91
CA ALA A 37 7.70 -7.00 10.75
C ALA A 37 7.40 -7.72 9.41
N VAL A 38 7.54 -9.04 9.38
CA VAL A 38 7.28 -9.86 8.19
C VAL A 38 5.81 -9.79 7.76
N THR A 39 4.87 -9.88 8.71
CA THR A 39 3.44 -9.81 8.40
C THR A 39 3.09 -8.43 7.84
N LEU A 40 3.65 -7.36 8.41
CA LEU A 40 3.42 -6.00 7.94
C LEU A 40 3.97 -5.77 6.55
N TRP A 41 5.19 -6.25 6.32
CA TRP A 41 5.82 -6.19 5.02
C TRP A 41 4.99 -6.94 3.97
N LEU A 42 4.55 -8.17 4.25
CA LEU A 42 3.72 -8.95 3.32
C LEU A 42 2.40 -8.24 2.97
N VAL A 43 1.73 -7.68 3.98
CA VAL A 43 0.45 -6.96 3.78
C VAL A 43 0.67 -5.68 2.97
N ALA A 44 1.72 -4.90 3.27
CA ALA A 44 2.07 -3.72 2.51
C ALA A 44 2.48 -4.05 1.07
N SER A 45 3.24 -5.15 0.86
CA SER A 45 3.60 -5.61 -0.48
C SER A 45 2.37 -6.03 -1.29
N ALA A 46 1.41 -6.72 -0.69
CA ALA A 46 0.17 -7.09 -1.35
C ALA A 46 -0.63 -5.85 -1.80
N GLY A 47 -0.75 -4.84 -0.92
CA GLY A 47 -1.37 -3.55 -1.26
C GLY A 47 -0.65 -2.85 -2.42
N ASN A 48 0.68 -2.79 -2.37
CA ASN A 48 1.50 -2.19 -3.43
C ASN A 48 1.32 -2.88 -4.79
N VAL A 49 1.34 -4.21 -4.84
CA VAL A 49 1.15 -4.98 -6.09
C VAL A 49 -0.21 -4.68 -6.71
N LEU A 50 -1.28 -4.66 -5.89
CA LEU A 50 -2.61 -4.33 -6.37
C LEU A 50 -2.72 -2.88 -6.86
N GLY A 51 -2.09 -1.91 -6.19
CA GLY A 51 -2.02 -0.53 -6.66
C GLY A 51 -1.28 -0.41 -8.00
N ALA A 52 -0.18 -1.15 -8.18
CA ALA A 52 0.54 -1.24 -9.45
C ALA A 52 -0.33 -1.83 -10.58
N MET A 53 -1.14 -2.85 -10.29
CA MET A 53 -2.09 -3.40 -11.26
C MET A 53 -3.16 -2.38 -11.67
N VAL A 54 -3.64 -1.56 -10.74
CA VAL A 54 -4.56 -0.44 -11.04
C VAL A 54 -3.87 0.57 -11.96
N ASN A 55 -2.65 1.01 -11.63
CA ASN A 55 -1.88 1.93 -12.48
C ASN A 55 -1.62 1.34 -13.87
N TRP A 56 -1.32 0.05 -13.97
CA TRP A 56 -1.17 -0.64 -15.25
C TRP A 56 -2.48 -0.62 -16.06
N GLY A 57 -3.61 -0.91 -15.44
CA GLY A 57 -4.94 -0.84 -16.08
C GLY A 57 -5.29 0.57 -16.55
N LEU A 58 -5.00 1.59 -15.72
CA LEU A 58 -5.19 3.00 -16.07
C LEU A 58 -4.29 3.42 -17.23
N GLY A 59 -3.02 3.00 -17.24
CA GLY A 59 -2.09 3.27 -18.33
C GLY A 59 -2.51 2.59 -19.64
N ARG A 60 -3.01 1.34 -19.57
CA ARG A 60 -3.62 0.67 -20.72
C ARG A 60 -4.82 1.45 -21.24
N TYR A 61 -5.73 1.90 -20.38
CA TYR A 61 -6.87 2.71 -20.82
C TYR A 61 -6.43 4.05 -21.46
N ALA A 62 -5.48 4.75 -20.85
CA ALA A 62 -4.99 6.04 -21.33
C ALA A 62 -4.26 5.95 -22.66
N LEU A 63 -3.55 4.86 -22.95
CA LEU A 63 -2.85 4.63 -24.22
C LEU A 63 -3.77 4.21 -25.38
N HIS A 64 -5.02 3.85 -25.08
CA HIS A 64 -6.02 3.48 -26.08
C HIS A 64 -6.85 4.70 -26.56
N TRP A 65 -6.57 5.90 -26.03
CA TRP A 65 -7.13 7.19 -26.45
C TRP A 65 -6.02 8.15 -26.86
#